data_AF-Q26F13-F1
#
_entry.id   AF-Q26F13-F1
#
_cell.length_a   1.000
_cell.length_b   1.000
_cell.length_c   1.000
_cell.angle_alpha   90.00
_cell.angle_beta   90.00
_cell.angle_gamma   90.00
#
_symmetry.space_group_name_H-M   'P 1'
#
loop_
_entity.id
_entity.type
_entity.pdbx_description
1 polymer ?
#
loop_
_entity_poly.entity_id
_entity_poly.type
_entity_poly.pdbx_seq_one_letter_code
_entity_poly.pdbx_strand_id
1 'polypeptide(L)'
;MMKIFNKLRFNTIRARSFRKYLLYAIGEIVLVVAGILIALWVNNKNAQAKIKQDNLKHAQTVLTYMDQHIQELDTVMEQYEAFEPIISKIIYTPTDEPISNCENCNQMLFGFLFPEIDDRAAVRSDMIRSDNDSLSLLSQKITADYNAYNKISDIYIKSAQNVLHENMNYLKDNNSWFAAFISEGECNDDCMTYFNESYDYRNRVAYFNLIVFDAYQFELYQFRDQLKEHREYLQNIIHEIEP
;
A
#
# COMPACT_ATOMS: atom_id res chain seq x y z
N MET A 1 -6.41 -71.13 -24.72
CA MET A 1 -5.41 -71.01 -23.62
C MET A 1 -6.06 -70.17 -22.53
N MET A 2 -6.51 -70.72 -21.39
CA MET A 2 -5.74 -70.67 -20.14
C MET A 2 -6.42 -71.58 -19.08
N LYS A 3 -6.81 -72.82 -19.42
CA LYS A 3 -7.50 -73.71 -18.46
C LYS A 3 -6.54 -74.35 -17.43
N ILE A 4 -5.24 -74.39 -17.72
CA ILE A 4 -4.23 -75.00 -16.85
C ILE A 4 -3.88 -74.06 -15.68
N PHE A 5 -3.86 -72.74 -15.89
CA PHE A 5 -3.64 -71.77 -14.81
C PHE A 5 -4.81 -71.71 -13.81
N ASN A 6 -6.02 -72.08 -14.23
CA ASN A 6 -7.16 -72.17 -13.32
C ASN A 6 -7.05 -73.35 -12.34
N LYS A 7 -6.45 -74.48 -12.76
CA LYS A 7 -6.27 -75.66 -11.89
C LYS A 7 -5.06 -75.56 -10.97
N LEU A 8 -3.98 -74.91 -11.41
CA LEU A 8 -2.80 -74.68 -10.56
C LEU A 8 -3.08 -73.69 -9.42
N ARG A 9 -3.95 -72.68 -9.64
CA ARG A 9 -4.49 -71.84 -8.55
C ARG A 9 -5.35 -72.64 -7.58
N PHE A 10 -6.17 -73.56 -8.07
CA PHE A 10 -7.15 -74.26 -7.23
C PHE A 10 -6.49 -75.30 -6.29
N ASN A 11 -5.45 -76.00 -6.74
CA ASN A 11 -4.81 -77.05 -5.94
C ASN A 11 -3.74 -76.55 -4.97
N THR A 12 -3.12 -75.38 -5.19
CA THR A 12 -2.25 -74.73 -4.20
C THR A 12 -3.05 -74.09 -3.05
N ILE A 13 -4.29 -73.66 -3.30
CA ILE A 13 -5.22 -73.20 -2.26
C ILE A 13 -5.68 -74.36 -1.36
N ARG A 14 -5.69 -75.60 -1.88
CA ARG A 14 -6.15 -76.80 -1.14
C ARG A 14 -5.12 -77.35 -0.14
N ALA A 15 -3.86 -76.92 -0.20
CA ALA A 15 -2.78 -77.42 0.65
C ALA A 15 -2.30 -76.36 1.66
N ARG A 16 -2.96 -76.30 2.84
CA ARG A 16 -2.51 -75.74 4.15
C ARG A 16 -1.72 -74.41 4.21
N SER A 17 -1.63 -73.61 3.14
CA SER A 17 -0.78 -72.41 3.07
C SER A 17 -1.49 -71.16 2.57
N PHE A 18 -2.80 -71.20 2.33
CA PHE A 18 -3.60 -70.00 1.99
C PHE A 18 -3.41 -68.86 3.01
N ARG A 19 -3.33 -69.19 4.31
CA ARG A 19 -2.99 -68.23 5.37
C ARG A 19 -1.63 -67.56 5.15
N LYS A 20 -0.61 -68.31 4.70
CA LYS A 20 0.73 -67.76 4.44
C LYS A 20 0.74 -66.80 3.24
N TYR A 21 0.01 -67.15 2.18
CA TYR A 21 -0.09 -66.29 1.00
C TYR A 21 -0.91 -65.02 1.28
N LEU A 22 -1.98 -65.14 2.08
CA LEU A 22 -2.78 -63.99 2.52
C LEU A 22 -1.98 -63.05 3.44
N LEU A 23 -1.22 -63.59 4.40
CA LEU A 23 -0.32 -62.81 5.27
C LEU A 23 0.75 -62.07 4.45
N TYR A 24 1.30 -62.72 3.42
CA TYR A 24 2.29 -62.10 2.54
C TYR A 24 1.69 -60.97 1.70
N ALA A 25 0.52 -61.18 1.10
CA ALA A 25 -0.18 -60.14 0.32
C ALA A 25 -0.61 -58.94 1.19
N ILE A 26 -1.05 -59.18 2.43
CA ILE A 26 -1.33 -58.11 3.39
C ILE A 26 -0.04 -57.35 3.74
N GLY A 27 1.07 -58.07 3.97
CA GLY A 27 2.38 -57.45 4.22
C GLY A 27 2.84 -56.56 3.08
N GLU A 28 2.66 -57.01 1.83
CA GLU A 28 2.98 -56.23 0.62
C GLU A 28 2.10 -54.97 0.50
N ILE A 29 0.78 -55.08 0.75
CA ILE A 29 -0.11 -53.92 0.76
C ILE A 29 0.30 -52.92 1.84
N VAL A 30 0.60 -53.39 3.06
CA VAL A 30 1.04 -52.51 4.17
C VAL A 30 2.35 -51.81 3.83
N LEU A 31 3.31 -52.51 3.21
CA LEU A 31 4.58 -51.93 2.74
C LEU A 31 4.37 -50.87 1.65
N VAL A 32 3.52 -51.15 0.67
CA VAL A 32 3.19 -50.20 -0.40
C VAL A 32 2.49 -48.96 0.17
N VAL A 33 1.51 -49.14 1.07
CA VAL A 33 0.81 -48.03 1.72
C VAL A 33 1.77 -47.20 2.57
N ALA A 34 2.65 -47.82 3.35
CA ALA A 34 3.68 -47.12 4.12
C ALA A 34 4.61 -46.31 3.21
N GLY A 35 5.02 -46.87 2.07
CA GLY A 35 5.82 -46.17 1.05
C GLY A 35 5.12 -44.93 0.50
N ILE A 36 3.83 -45.04 0.16
CA ILE A 36 3.01 -43.92 -0.33
C ILE A 36 2.87 -42.84 0.76
N LEU A 37 2.59 -43.23 2.00
CA LEU A 37 2.44 -42.28 3.10
C LEU A 37 3.73 -41.52 3.39
N ILE A 38 4.89 -42.18 3.36
CA ILE A 38 6.19 -41.53 3.52
C ILE A 38 6.45 -40.56 2.35
N ALA A 39 6.18 -40.98 1.11
CA ALA A 39 6.34 -40.12 -0.06
C ALA A 39 5.47 -38.86 0.03
N LEU A 40 4.19 -39.02 0.42
CA LEU A 40 3.28 -37.90 0.66
C LEU A 40 3.76 -37.00 1.80
N TRP A 41 4.23 -37.57 2.91
CA TRP A 41 4.72 -36.82 4.06
C TRP A 41 5.93 -35.94 3.70
N VAL A 42 6.92 -36.51 3.01
CA VAL A 42 8.10 -35.74 2.54
C VAL A 42 7.68 -34.64 1.57
N ASN A 43 6.80 -34.95 0.61
CA ASN A 43 6.32 -33.97 -0.35
C ASN A 43 5.59 -32.79 0.33
N ASN A 44 4.70 -33.09 1.28
CA ASN A 44 3.96 -32.07 2.02
C ASN A 44 4.90 -31.19 2.87
N LYS A 45 5.91 -31.78 3.54
CA LYS A 45 6.89 -31.03 4.32
C LYS A 45 7.72 -30.09 3.44
N ASN A 46 8.17 -30.55 2.28
CA ASN A 46 8.91 -29.72 1.32
C ASN A 46 8.04 -28.58 0.77
N ALA A 47 6.77 -28.84 0.46
CA ALA A 47 5.83 -27.82 0.02
C ALA A 47 5.58 -26.75 1.10
N GLN A 48 5.37 -27.16 2.35
CA GLN A 48 5.21 -26.22 3.48
C GLN A 48 6.46 -25.37 3.74
N ALA A 49 7.65 -25.98 3.68
CA ALA A 49 8.91 -25.24 3.81
C ALA A 49 9.07 -24.19 2.70
N LYS A 50 8.68 -24.54 1.46
CA LYS A 50 8.73 -23.61 0.33
C LYS A 50 7.74 -22.45 0.50
N ILE A 51 6.50 -22.73 0.90
CA ILE A 51 5.49 -21.70 1.21
C ILE A 51 5.98 -20.77 2.31
N LYS A 52 6.54 -21.30 3.40
CA LYS A 52 7.11 -20.50 4.48
C LYS A 52 8.22 -19.56 3.98
N GLN A 53 9.14 -20.06 3.15
CA GLN A 53 10.22 -19.25 2.58
C GLN A 53 9.67 -18.15 1.66
N ASP A 54 8.68 -18.45 0.83
CA ASP A 54 8.08 -17.48 -0.08
C ASP A 54 7.30 -16.40 0.68
N ASN A 55 6.56 -16.78 1.74
CA ASN A 55 5.88 -15.83 2.64
C ASN A 55 6.86 -14.90 3.35
N LEU A 56 7.98 -15.41 3.87
CA LEU A 56 9.03 -14.58 4.47
C LEU A 56 9.58 -13.57 3.47
N LYS A 57 9.89 -14.01 2.25
CA LYS A 57 10.35 -13.13 1.18
C LYS A 57 9.31 -12.05 0.84
N HIS A 58 8.04 -12.43 0.77
CA HIS A 58 6.96 -11.47 0.52
C HIS A 58 6.84 -10.47 1.65
N ALA A 59 6.83 -10.91 2.91
CA ALA A 59 6.77 -10.05 4.08
C ALA A 59 7.96 -9.06 4.15
N GLN A 60 9.19 -9.52 3.90
CA GLN A 60 10.36 -8.65 3.81
C GLN A 60 10.23 -7.60 2.68
N THR A 61 9.66 -8.00 1.54
CA THR A 61 9.41 -7.07 0.42
C THR A 61 8.34 -6.04 0.79
N VAL A 62 7.28 -6.44 1.49
CA VAL A 62 6.25 -5.52 2.01
C VAL A 62 6.89 -4.50 2.95
N LEU A 63 7.76 -4.92 3.88
CA LEU A 63 8.49 -4.00 4.75
C LEU A 63 9.28 -2.95 3.96
N THR A 64 10.01 -3.37 2.93
CA THR A 64 10.79 -2.44 2.10
C THR A 64 9.90 -1.41 1.40
N TYR A 65 8.78 -1.82 0.80
CA TYR A 65 7.87 -0.87 0.17
C TYR A 65 7.18 0.04 1.20
N MET A 66 6.84 -0.49 2.37
CA MET A 66 6.25 0.27 3.46
C MET A 66 7.22 1.32 4.01
N ASP A 67 8.49 1.00 4.15
CA ASP A 67 9.55 1.95 4.54
C ASP A 67 9.68 3.10 3.54
N GLN A 68 9.66 2.77 2.24
CA GLN A 68 9.68 3.78 1.17
C GLN A 68 8.46 4.70 1.24
N HIS A 69 7.27 4.14 1.40
CA HIS A 69 6.03 4.90 1.51
C HIS A 69 5.98 5.77 2.78
N ILE A 70 6.48 5.28 3.92
CA ILE A 70 6.58 6.07 5.15
C ILE A 70 7.51 7.27 4.93
N GLN A 71 8.67 7.06 4.28
CA GLN A 71 9.61 8.13 3.98
C GLN A 71 9.01 9.18 3.03
N GLU A 72 8.28 8.73 2.00
CA GLU A 72 7.56 9.60 1.06
C GLU A 72 6.53 10.46 1.80
N LEU A 73 5.71 9.83 2.66
CA LEU A 73 4.71 10.53 3.47
C LEU A 73 5.36 11.57 4.39
N ASP A 74 6.41 11.18 5.13
CA ASP A 74 7.12 12.11 6.02
C ASP A 74 7.71 13.30 5.24
N THR A 75 8.31 13.06 4.06
CA THR A 75 8.87 14.13 3.20
C THR A 75 7.81 15.11 2.72
N VAL A 76 6.65 14.61 2.30
CA VAL A 76 5.55 15.44 1.83
C VAL A 76 4.95 16.24 2.98
N MET A 77 4.75 15.61 4.14
CA MET A 77 4.16 16.26 5.31
C MET A 77 5.07 17.36 5.87
N GLU A 78 6.39 17.19 5.85
CA GLU A 78 7.34 18.26 6.18
C GLU A 78 7.16 19.49 5.27
N GLN A 79 6.89 19.29 3.99
CA GLN A 79 6.59 20.40 3.08
C GLN A 79 5.26 21.07 3.43
N TYR A 80 4.26 20.29 3.83
CA TYR A 80 2.96 20.85 4.21
C TYR A 80 3.09 21.73 5.45
N GLU A 81 3.83 21.27 6.44
CA GLU A 81 4.16 22.03 7.65
C GLU A 81 4.92 23.33 7.32
N ALA A 82 5.78 23.32 6.29
CA ALA A 82 6.49 24.52 5.84
C ALA A 82 5.56 25.59 5.22
N PHE A 83 4.39 25.21 4.69
CA PHE A 83 3.40 26.15 4.15
C PHE A 83 2.47 26.74 5.22
N GLU A 84 2.34 26.09 6.38
CA GLU A 84 1.49 26.56 7.49
C GLU A 84 1.69 28.05 7.82
N PRO A 85 2.92 28.57 8.04
CA PRO A 85 3.10 29.98 8.37
C PRO A 85 2.68 30.92 7.24
N ILE A 86 2.84 30.51 5.97
CA ILE A 86 2.43 31.28 4.79
C ILE A 86 0.91 31.35 4.72
N ILE A 87 0.24 30.21 4.87
CA ILE A 87 -1.22 30.11 4.88
C ILE A 87 -1.80 30.93 6.04
N SER A 88 -1.26 30.76 7.24
CA SER A 88 -1.68 31.49 8.42
C SER A 88 -1.53 32.99 8.23
N LYS A 89 -0.44 33.44 7.59
CA LYS A 89 -0.25 34.85 7.23
C LYS A 89 -1.34 35.35 6.28
N ILE A 90 -1.75 34.57 5.28
CA ILE A 90 -2.78 34.97 4.29
C ILE A 90 -4.18 34.98 4.91
N ILE A 91 -4.54 33.93 5.65
CA ILE A 91 -5.89 33.71 6.16
C ILE A 91 -6.17 34.58 7.39
N TYR A 92 -5.20 34.75 8.30
CA TYR A 92 -5.43 35.44 9.57
C TYR A 92 -5.05 36.92 9.57
N THR A 93 -4.46 37.45 8.49
CA THR A 93 -4.35 38.91 8.33
C THR A 93 -5.77 39.49 8.21
N PRO A 94 -6.14 40.55 8.96
CA PRO A 94 -7.46 41.18 8.83
C PRO A 94 -7.83 41.50 7.38
N THR A 95 -9.11 41.39 7.04
CA THR A 95 -9.59 41.53 5.65
C THR A 95 -9.46 42.94 5.09
N ASP A 96 -9.40 43.93 5.96
CA ASP A 96 -9.20 45.35 5.65
C ASP A 96 -7.72 45.77 5.63
N GLU A 97 -6.80 44.84 5.91
CA GLU A 97 -5.36 45.08 5.89
C GLU A 97 -4.68 44.35 4.73
N PRO A 98 -3.65 44.95 4.10
CA PRO A 98 -2.87 44.25 3.09
C PRO A 98 -1.99 43.15 3.73
N ILE A 99 -1.84 42.03 3.02
CA ILE A 99 -0.89 40.97 3.37
C ILE A 99 0.53 41.51 3.12
N SER A 100 1.11 42.14 4.14
CA SER A 100 2.43 42.76 4.07
C SER A 100 3.54 41.85 4.60
N ASN A 101 4.76 42.02 4.04
CA ASN A 101 5.97 41.28 4.41
C ASN A 101 5.80 39.76 4.36
N CYS A 102 5.13 39.25 3.31
CA CYS A 102 4.97 37.82 3.10
C CYS A 102 5.81 37.35 1.91
N GLU A 103 6.86 36.61 2.21
CA GLU A 103 7.62 35.88 1.20
C GLU A 103 6.79 34.68 0.70
N ASN A 104 6.82 34.39 -0.60
CA ASN A 104 6.15 33.25 -1.24
C ASN A 104 4.62 33.19 -1.13
N CYS A 105 3.93 34.19 -0.57
CA CYS A 105 2.46 34.24 -0.58
C CYS A 105 1.91 34.05 -2.00
N ASN A 106 2.50 34.72 -2.98
CA ASN A 106 2.09 34.63 -4.38
C ASN A 106 2.29 33.23 -5.02
N GLN A 107 2.83 32.23 -4.32
CA GLN A 107 3.02 30.88 -4.88
C GLN A 107 1.87 29.91 -4.54
N MET A 108 1.00 30.25 -3.59
CA MET A 108 -0.02 29.34 -3.04
C MET A 108 -1.04 28.80 -4.04
N LEU A 109 -1.20 29.45 -5.21
CA LEU A 109 -2.19 29.05 -6.22
C LEU A 109 -1.61 28.21 -7.37
N PHE A 110 -0.30 27.97 -7.39
CA PHE A 110 0.40 27.51 -8.59
C PHE A 110 0.81 26.04 -8.57
N GLY A 111 0.82 25.40 -7.41
CA GLY A 111 1.19 23.99 -7.36
C GLY A 111 1.40 23.49 -5.96
N PHE A 112 1.43 22.16 -5.86
CA PHE A 112 1.62 21.47 -4.61
C PHE A 112 2.06 20.02 -4.85
N LEU A 113 2.69 19.42 -3.85
CA LEU A 113 3.20 18.06 -3.93
C LEU A 113 2.19 17.07 -3.34
N PHE A 114 2.07 15.90 -3.97
CA PHE A 114 1.30 14.77 -3.44
C PHE A 114 2.25 13.58 -3.27
N PRO A 115 2.06 12.73 -2.25
CA PRO A 115 2.91 11.56 -2.06
C PRO A 115 2.63 10.50 -3.13
N GLU A 116 3.69 9.92 -3.69
CA GLU A 116 3.59 8.82 -4.64
C GLU A 116 3.51 7.46 -3.92
N ILE A 117 2.29 7.05 -3.55
CA ILE A 117 2.03 5.76 -2.93
C ILE A 117 1.38 4.82 -3.94
N ASP A 118 2.02 3.67 -4.18
CA ASP A 118 1.51 2.68 -5.14
C ASP A 118 0.99 1.39 -4.47
N ASP A 119 0.37 0.54 -5.29
CA ASP A 119 -0.24 -0.71 -4.84
C ASP A 119 0.76 -1.86 -4.60
N ARG A 120 2.08 -1.67 -4.79
CA ARG A 120 3.03 -2.80 -4.76
C ARG A 120 3.10 -3.45 -3.39
N ALA A 121 2.97 -2.67 -2.31
CA ALA A 121 2.91 -3.19 -0.95
C ALA A 121 1.64 -4.05 -0.74
N ALA A 122 0.48 -3.56 -1.16
CA ALA A 122 -0.80 -4.26 -1.06
C ALA A 122 -0.80 -5.55 -1.90
N VAL A 123 -0.41 -5.47 -3.17
CA VAL A 123 -0.31 -6.63 -4.07
C VAL A 123 0.66 -7.67 -3.52
N ARG A 124 1.78 -7.24 -2.96
CA ARG A 124 2.74 -8.16 -2.36
C ARG A 124 2.21 -8.79 -1.07
N SER A 125 1.49 -8.01 -0.26
CA SER A 125 0.87 -8.48 0.97
C SER A 125 -0.17 -9.55 0.67
N ASP A 126 -1.03 -9.34 -0.34
CA ASP A 126 -2.07 -10.30 -0.78
C ASP A 126 -1.50 -11.65 -1.28
N MET A 127 -0.24 -11.67 -1.73
CA MET A 127 0.44 -12.91 -2.14
C MET A 127 0.86 -13.80 -0.95
N ILE A 128 0.80 -13.30 0.28
CA ILE A 128 1.18 -14.06 1.48
C ILE A 128 0.10 -15.12 1.75
N ARG A 129 0.43 -16.39 1.49
CA ARG A 129 -0.44 -17.55 1.72
C ARG A 129 0.08 -18.33 2.90
N SER A 130 -0.30 -17.90 4.10
CA SER A 130 0.28 -18.43 5.34
C SER A 130 -0.71 -19.26 6.15
N ASP A 131 -0.25 -20.42 6.62
CA ASP A 131 -0.92 -21.21 7.67
C ASP A 131 -0.72 -20.58 9.07
N ASN A 132 0.08 -19.51 9.19
CA ASN A 132 0.19 -18.70 10.40
C ASN A 132 -0.95 -17.65 10.41
N ASP A 133 -1.87 -17.81 11.35
CA ASP A 133 -3.06 -16.98 11.50
C ASP A 133 -2.71 -15.49 11.68
N SER A 134 -1.67 -15.16 12.44
CA SER A 134 -1.25 -13.78 12.69
C SER A 134 -0.68 -13.10 11.45
N LEU A 135 0.20 -13.79 10.71
CA LEU A 135 0.77 -13.24 9.47
C LEU A 135 -0.31 -13.08 8.39
N SER A 136 -1.21 -14.06 8.26
CA SER A 136 -2.32 -14.01 7.32
C SER A 136 -3.28 -12.86 7.63
N LEU A 137 -3.65 -12.69 8.90
CA LEU A 137 -4.53 -11.61 9.32
C LEU A 137 -3.90 -10.22 9.12
N LEU A 138 -2.62 -10.07 9.49
CA LEU A 138 -1.90 -8.82 9.30
C LEU A 138 -1.76 -8.47 7.81
N SER A 139 -1.43 -9.46 6.98
CA SER A 139 -1.36 -9.28 5.52
C SER A 139 -2.67 -8.76 4.94
N GLN A 140 -3.81 -9.36 5.33
CA GLN A 140 -5.13 -8.90 4.91
C GLN A 140 -5.43 -7.48 5.36
N LYS A 141 -5.07 -7.13 6.61
CA LYS A 141 -5.24 -5.78 7.14
C LYS A 141 -4.40 -4.75 6.37
N ILE A 142 -3.12 -5.05 6.14
CA ILE A 142 -2.23 -4.21 5.32
C ILE A 142 -2.85 -3.97 3.94
N THR A 143 -3.28 -5.04 3.25
CA THR A 143 -3.92 -4.92 1.93
C THR A 143 -5.16 -4.05 1.97
N ALA A 144 -6.02 -4.24 2.98
CA ALA A 144 -7.25 -3.46 3.14
C ALA A 144 -6.96 -1.96 3.39
N ASP A 145 -5.99 -1.66 4.25
CA ASP A 145 -5.66 -0.28 4.62
C ASP A 145 -5.02 0.49 3.45
N TYR A 146 -4.12 -0.15 2.68
CA TYR A 146 -3.61 0.44 1.43
C TYR A 146 -4.73 0.72 0.42
N ASN A 147 -5.64 -0.23 0.21
CA ASN A 147 -6.76 -0.06 -0.73
C ASN A 147 -7.70 1.07 -0.27
N ALA A 148 -7.96 1.18 1.04
CA ALA A 148 -8.77 2.24 1.61
C ALA A 148 -8.11 3.61 1.40
N TYR A 149 -6.81 3.72 1.72
CA TYR A 149 -6.03 4.92 1.49
C TYR A 149 -6.04 5.33 0.02
N ASN A 150 -5.74 4.41 -0.92
CA ASN A 150 -5.67 4.73 -2.36
C ASN A 150 -7.00 5.25 -2.91
N LYS A 151 -8.13 4.77 -2.38
CA LYS A 151 -9.44 5.29 -2.74
C LYS A 151 -9.68 6.71 -2.21
N ILE A 152 -9.28 6.97 -0.96
CA ILE A 152 -9.46 8.27 -0.31
C ILE A 152 -8.52 9.31 -0.93
N SER A 153 -7.25 8.96 -1.12
CA SER A 153 -6.24 9.85 -1.71
C SER A 153 -6.61 10.26 -3.13
N ASP A 154 -7.13 9.35 -3.96
CA ASP A 154 -7.61 9.69 -5.31
C ASP A 154 -8.69 10.79 -5.31
N ILE A 155 -9.60 10.78 -4.32
CA ILE A 155 -10.64 11.81 -4.18
C ILE A 155 -10.02 13.17 -3.84
N TYR A 156 -9.08 13.21 -2.89
CA TYR A 156 -8.43 14.45 -2.49
C TYR A 156 -7.50 14.99 -3.57
N ILE A 157 -6.70 14.13 -4.21
CA ILE A 157 -5.80 14.50 -5.31
C ILE A 157 -6.62 15.11 -6.45
N LYS A 158 -7.72 14.47 -6.87
CA LYS A 158 -8.59 15.02 -7.92
C LYS A 158 -9.23 16.34 -7.52
N SER A 159 -9.70 16.45 -6.29
CA SER A 159 -10.26 17.70 -5.77
C SER A 159 -9.23 18.83 -5.80
N ALA A 160 -8.01 18.58 -5.33
CA ALA A 160 -6.94 19.57 -5.32
C ALA A 160 -6.48 19.94 -6.75
N GLN A 161 -6.38 18.97 -7.66
CA GLN A 161 -6.09 19.22 -9.07
C GLN A 161 -7.15 20.11 -9.73
N ASN A 162 -8.42 19.88 -9.43
CA ASN A 162 -9.51 20.73 -9.93
C ASN A 162 -9.38 22.17 -9.40
N VAL A 163 -9.10 22.34 -8.10
CA VAL A 163 -8.88 23.67 -7.49
C VAL A 163 -7.70 24.39 -8.16
N LEU A 164 -6.58 23.71 -8.35
CA LEU A 164 -5.42 24.28 -9.03
C LEU A 164 -5.76 24.66 -10.48
N HIS A 165 -6.48 23.81 -11.20
CA HIS A 165 -6.90 24.11 -12.58
C HIS A 165 -7.81 25.35 -12.64
N GLU A 166 -8.79 25.46 -11.74
CA GLU A 166 -9.68 26.61 -11.64
C GLU A 166 -8.92 27.89 -11.30
N ASN A 167 -7.97 27.82 -10.36
CA ASN A 167 -7.11 28.95 -10.02
C ASN A 167 -6.27 29.41 -11.22
N MET A 168 -5.61 28.48 -11.91
CA MET A 168 -4.78 28.80 -13.07
C MET A 168 -5.58 29.40 -14.22
N ASN A 169 -6.77 28.86 -14.51
CA ASN A 169 -7.63 29.43 -15.54
C ASN A 169 -8.10 30.83 -15.17
N TYR A 170 -8.53 31.03 -13.92
CA TYR A 170 -8.95 32.34 -13.45
C TYR A 170 -7.83 33.38 -13.57
N LEU A 171 -6.62 33.04 -13.09
CA LEU A 171 -5.47 33.93 -13.16
C LEU A 171 -5.15 34.30 -14.62
N LYS A 172 -5.08 33.30 -15.50
CA LYS A 172 -4.81 33.46 -16.93
C LYS A 172 -5.87 34.30 -17.66
N ASP A 173 -7.16 34.12 -17.35
CA ASP A 173 -8.25 34.77 -18.08
C ASP A 173 -8.60 36.18 -17.53
N ASN A 174 -8.28 36.47 -16.26
CA ASN A 174 -8.73 37.70 -15.59
C ASN A 174 -7.60 38.69 -15.26
N ASN A 175 -6.33 38.31 -15.42
CA ASN A 175 -5.20 39.15 -15.03
C ASN A 175 -4.24 39.40 -16.19
N SER A 176 -4.09 40.66 -16.59
CA SER A 176 -3.19 41.09 -17.66
C SER A 176 -1.71 40.81 -17.37
N TRP A 177 -1.34 40.77 -16.08
CA TRP A 177 0.02 40.52 -15.61
C TRP A 177 0.42 39.04 -15.62
N PHE A 178 -0.52 38.11 -15.83
CA PHE A 178 -0.28 36.66 -15.71
C PHE A 178 0.88 36.16 -16.58
N ALA A 179 0.96 36.64 -17.84
CA ALA A 179 2.01 36.20 -18.76
C ALA A 179 3.42 36.55 -18.23
N ALA A 180 3.66 37.81 -17.86
CA ALA A 180 4.94 38.27 -17.33
C ALA A 180 5.30 37.58 -16.00
N PHE A 181 4.31 37.37 -15.13
CA PHE A 181 4.53 36.65 -13.87
C PHE A 181 5.02 35.21 -14.11
N ILE A 182 4.40 34.49 -15.06
CA ILE A 182 4.78 33.11 -15.36
C ILE A 182 6.08 33.01 -16.17
N SER A 183 6.29 33.88 -17.16
CA SER A 183 7.46 33.79 -18.06
C SER A 183 8.73 34.37 -17.46
N GLU A 184 8.61 35.43 -16.66
CA GLU A 184 9.74 36.26 -16.24
C GLU A 184 9.85 36.37 -14.71
N GLY A 185 8.83 35.92 -13.96
CA GLY A 185 8.75 36.12 -12.52
C GLY A 185 8.45 37.55 -12.11
N GLU A 186 8.06 38.41 -13.06
CA GLU A 186 7.77 39.82 -12.82
C GLU A 186 6.35 40.01 -12.27
N CYS A 187 6.25 40.68 -11.12
CA CYS A 187 4.97 41.03 -10.50
C CYS A 187 4.88 42.56 -10.40
N ASN A 188 4.13 43.16 -11.32
CA ASN A 188 3.87 44.60 -11.36
C ASN A 188 2.87 45.03 -10.26
N ASP A 189 2.54 46.32 -10.19
CA ASP A 189 1.65 46.86 -9.15
C ASP A 189 0.27 46.17 -9.11
N ASP A 190 -0.33 45.86 -10.26
CA ASP A 190 -1.61 45.14 -10.33
C ASP A 190 -1.49 43.70 -9.79
N CYS A 191 -0.39 43.02 -10.11
CA CYS A 191 -0.07 41.69 -9.59
C CYS A 191 0.11 41.71 -8.06
N MET A 192 0.89 42.67 -7.55
CA MET A 192 1.10 42.84 -6.11
C MET A 192 -0.21 43.19 -5.39
N THR A 193 -1.05 44.04 -5.99
CA THR A 193 -2.37 44.39 -5.45
C THR A 193 -3.26 43.15 -5.35
N TYR A 194 -3.28 42.30 -6.38
CA TYR A 194 -4.03 41.04 -6.34
C TYR A 194 -3.59 40.13 -5.18
N PHE A 195 -2.29 39.86 -5.05
CA PHE A 195 -1.80 38.95 -4.00
C PHE A 195 -1.87 39.54 -2.58
N ASN A 196 -1.81 40.85 -2.42
CA ASN A 196 -1.77 41.47 -1.09
C ASN A 196 -3.16 41.91 -0.58
N GLU A 197 -4.07 42.29 -1.47
CA GLU A 197 -5.30 43.01 -1.10
C GLU A 197 -6.58 42.30 -1.58
N SER A 198 -6.49 41.36 -2.52
CA SER A 198 -7.68 40.71 -3.08
C SER A 198 -8.33 39.74 -2.10
N TYR A 199 -9.63 39.94 -1.84
CA TYR A 199 -10.44 38.94 -1.15
C TYR A 199 -10.60 37.65 -1.98
N ASP A 200 -10.54 37.73 -3.32
CA ASP A 200 -10.61 36.55 -4.19
C ASP A 200 -9.39 35.65 -4.00
N TYR A 201 -8.19 36.24 -3.95
CA TYR A 201 -6.96 35.52 -3.65
C TYR A 201 -7.03 34.84 -2.27
N ARG A 202 -7.44 35.58 -1.22
CA ARG A 202 -7.62 35.02 0.13
C ARG A 202 -8.62 33.86 0.16
N ASN A 203 -9.75 33.99 -0.54
CA ASN A 203 -10.77 32.94 -0.62
C ASN A 203 -10.26 31.69 -1.33
N ARG A 204 -9.48 31.84 -2.40
CA ARG A 204 -8.86 30.72 -3.12
C ARG A 204 -7.85 29.99 -2.23
N VAL A 205 -7.01 30.72 -1.50
CA VAL A 205 -6.07 30.13 -0.54
C VAL A 205 -6.81 29.43 0.59
N ALA A 206 -7.88 30.02 1.14
CA ALA A 206 -8.68 29.40 2.19
C ALA A 206 -9.36 28.10 1.71
N TYR A 207 -9.89 28.09 0.48
CA TYR A 207 -10.49 26.88 -0.08
C TYR A 207 -9.44 25.81 -0.37
N PHE A 208 -8.27 26.20 -0.89
CA PHE A 208 -7.15 25.29 -1.06
C PHE A 208 -6.65 24.72 0.27
N ASN A 209 -6.57 25.54 1.33
CA ASN A 209 -6.25 25.12 2.69
C ASN A 209 -7.18 24.00 3.18
N LEU A 210 -8.49 24.22 3.04
CA LEU A 210 -9.50 23.26 3.44
C LEU A 210 -9.32 21.88 2.79
N ILE A 211 -9.08 21.86 1.47
CA ILE A 211 -8.97 20.60 0.72
C ILE A 211 -7.66 19.87 1.05
N VAL A 212 -6.55 20.61 1.13
CA VAL A 212 -5.21 20.03 1.13
C VAL A 212 -4.64 19.88 2.53
N PHE A 213 -4.62 20.95 3.31
CA PHE A 213 -3.91 21.01 4.59
C PHE A 213 -4.83 20.64 5.77
N ASP A 214 -6.12 20.96 5.70
CA ASP A 214 -7.05 20.56 6.75
C ASP A 214 -7.53 19.11 6.53
N ALA A 215 -7.95 18.77 5.32
CA ALA A 215 -8.57 17.48 5.03
C ALA A 215 -7.56 16.42 4.57
N TYR A 216 -6.85 16.62 3.45
CA TYR A 216 -5.98 15.57 2.92
C TYR A 216 -4.78 15.27 3.82
N GLN A 217 -4.15 16.30 4.39
CA GLN A 217 -3.03 16.12 5.33
C GLN A 217 -3.41 15.25 6.53
N PHE A 218 -4.64 15.39 7.05
CA PHE A 218 -5.13 14.54 8.13
C PHE A 218 -5.13 13.06 7.73
N GLU A 219 -5.59 12.73 6.51
CA GLU A 219 -5.54 11.35 5.98
C GLU A 219 -4.11 10.84 5.83
N LEU A 220 -3.16 11.71 5.44
CA LEU A 220 -1.74 11.35 5.36
C LEU A 220 -1.18 10.98 6.73
N TYR A 221 -1.48 11.76 7.79
CA TYR A 221 -1.08 11.43 9.17
C TYR A 221 -1.64 10.06 9.59
N GLN A 222 -2.95 9.84 9.38
CA GLN A 222 -3.61 8.59 9.76
C GLN A 222 -2.97 7.39 9.05
N PHE A 223 -2.81 7.48 7.73
CA PHE A 223 -2.26 6.37 6.95
C PHE A 223 -0.80 6.09 7.30
N ARG A 224 0.03 7.13 7.46
CA ARG A 224 1.43 6.96 7.86
C ARG A 224 1.56 6.26 9.21
N ASP A 225 0.75 6.66 10.20
CA ASP A 225 0.81 6.08 11.54
C ASP A 225 0.34 4.61 11.52
N GLN A 226 -0.67 4.29 10.70
CA GLN A 226 -1.06 2.90 10.42
C GLN A 226 0.08 2.09 9.77
N LEU A 227 0.80 2.66 8.80
CA LEU A 227 1.95 1.99 8.19
C LEU A 227 3.07 1.74 9.21
N LYS A 228 3.35 2.70 10.11
CA LYS A 228 4.34 2.52 11.18
C LYS A 228 3.95 1.37 12.11
N GLU A 229 2.68 1.25 12.48
CA GLU A 229 2.16 0.14 13.28
C GLU A 229 2.28 -1.21 12.54
N HIS A 230 1.84 -1.27 11.28
CA HIS A 230 1.93 -2.48 10.45
C HIS A 230 3.36 -2.97 10.27
N ARG A 231 4.27 -2.03 10.04
CA ARG A 231 5.70 -2.28 9.89
C ARG A 231 6.26 -2.95 11.14
N GLU A 232 5.96 -2.41 12.32
CA GLU A 232 6.44 -2.95 13.59
C GLU A 232 5.92 -4.38 13.82
N TYR A 233 4.61 -4.62 13.65
CA TYR A 233 4.05 -5.96 13.79
C TYR A 233 4.62 -6.95 12.78
N LEU A 234 4.74 -6.54 11.51
CA LEU A 234 5.26 -7.41 10.47
C LEU A 234 6.72 -7.78 10.73
N GLN A 235 7.52 -6.82 11.21
CA GLN A 235 8.91 -7.05 11.59
C GLN A 235 9.01 -8.05 12.76
N ASN A 236 8.15 -7.92 13.78
CA ASN A 236 8.12 -8.86 14.91
C ASN A 236 7.73 -10.27 14.45
N ILE A 237 6.70 -10.40 13.61
CA ILE A 237 6.27 -11.69 13.06
C ILE A 237 7.38 -12.34 12.22
N ILE A 238 8.09 -11.59 11.39
CA ILE A 238 9.23 -12.12 10.62
C ILE A 238 10.31 -12.67 11.57
N HIS A 239 10.64 -11.94 12.64
CA HIS A 239 11.62 -12.36 13.62
C HIS A 239 11.23 -13.64 14.37
N GLU A 240 9.94 -13.85 14.65
CA GLU A 240 9.44 -15.09 15.26
C GLU A 240 9.46 -16.29 14.30
N ILE A 241 9.37 -16.03 12.99
CA ILE A 241 9.30 -17.07 11.95
C ILE A 241 10.72 -17.49 11.49
N GLU A 242 11.69 -16.59 11.54
CA GLU A 242 13.11 -16.85 11.28
C GLU A 242 13.78 -17.51 12.51
N PRO A 243 14.25 -18.78 12.40
CA PRO A 243 14.89 -19.49 13.51
C PRO A 243 16.33 -19.04 13.77
#